data_AF-A0A2S1JQD2-F1
#
_entry.id   AF-A0A2S1JQD2-F1
#
_cell.length_a   1.000
_cell.length_b   1.000
_cell.length_c   1.000
_cell.angle_alpha   90.00
_cell.angle_beta   90.00
_cell.angle_gamma   90.00
#
_symmetry.space_group_name_H-M   'P 1'
#
loop_
_entity.id
_entity.type
_entity.pdbx_description
1 polymer ?
#
loop_
_entity_poly.entity_id
_entity_poly.type
_entity_poly.pdbx_seq_one_letter_code
_entity_poly.pdbx_strand_id
1 'polypeptide(L)'
;MPALAMFGWGAIMIKFLVKNCLLAVLLFWAGMAWSVDWESLSENDRRLLQGMEQRWANLSENQQERLLRGARRWNSMSPEQRNNARQRFERWQSLPQERRNQLRESYRQYRALPEGRRESIREAREKYQQMSPEQREQLRQRWREARSDRTDRERTRGDRPRGDRRSEDGARRDRSGENRPRGNRLREDRPRGDRTRSDRSEREQIRGRRFQESRPRRDRDTDESQKSEEETDGSSEA
;
A
#
# COMPACT_ATOMS: atom_id res chain seq x y z
N MET A 1 19.87 -27.87 84.90
CA MET A 1 18.83 -28.52 84.08
C MET A 1 18.03 -27.44 83.34
N PRO A 2 18.34 -27.09 82.07
CA PRO A 2 17.46 -26.22 81.27
C PRO A 2 16.46 -27.07 80.49
N ALA A 3 15.17 -26.87 80.76
CA ALA A 3 14.07 -27.51 80.05
C ALA A 3 13.34 -26.50 79.17
N LEU A 4 13.17 -26.93 77.92
CA LEU A 4 12.08 -26.66 76.99
C LEU A 4 12.01 -25.31 76.26
N ALA A 5 12.18 -25.47 74.96
CA ALA A 5 11.99 -24.51 73.90
C ALA A 5 10.53 -24.55 73.36
N MET A 6 10.30 -23.69 72.38
CA MET A 6 9.39 -23.89 71.24
C MET A 6 7.88 -23.66 71.43
N PHE A 7 7.43 -22.41 71.57
CA PHE A 7 6.12 -22.00 71.03
C PHE A 7 6.12 -20.50 70.67
N GLY A 8 6.58 -20.15 69.47
CA GLY A 8 6.53 -18.76 69.00
C GLY A 8 6.48 -18.55 67.48
N TRP A 9 6.64 -19.61 66.70
CA TRP A 9 6.83 -19.48 65.25
C TRP A 9 5.59 -19.79 64.41
N GLY A 10 4.57 -20.46 64.97
CA GLY A 10 3.34 -20.82 64.25
C GLY A 10 2.44 -19.62 63.89
N ALA A 11 2.28 -18.66 64.81
CA ALA A 11 1.43 -17.48 64.58
C ALA A 11 2.05 -16.46 63.61
N ILE A 12 3.39 -16.45 63.49
CA ILE A 12 4.13 -15.58 62.58
C ILE A 12 4.11 -16.16 61.16
N MET A 13 4.20 -17.49 61.00
CA MET A 13 4.08 -18.15 59.69
C MET A 13 2.68 -18.01 59.07
N ILE A 14 1.59 -18.09 59.84
CA ILE A 14 0.21 -17.93 59.31
C ILE A 14 -0.04 -16.50 58.83
N LYS A 15 0.47 -15.49 59.54
CA LYS A 15 0.39 -14.07 59.11
C LYS A 15 1.18 -13.80 57.84
N PHE A 16 2.32 -14.48 57.65
CA PHE A 16 3.10 -14.42 56.41
C PHE A 16 2.40 -15.16 55.25
N LEU A 17 1.74 -16.29 55.51
CA LEU A 17 1.02 -17.10 54.52
C LEU A 17 -0.23 -16.37 54.00
N VAL A 18 -1.03 -15.75 54.88
CA VAL A 18 -2.24 -14.98 54.50
C VAL A 18 -1.88 -13.71 53.73
N LYS A 19 -0.80 -13.02 54.13
CA LYS A 19 -0.32 -11.80 53.45
C LYS A 19 0.28 -12.10 52.07
N ASN A 20 0.97 -13.24 51.92
CA ASN A 20 1.47 -13.72 50.61
C ASN A 20 0.34 -14.26 49.71
N CYS A 21 -0.70 -14.89 50.26
CA CYS A 21 -1.91 -15.23 49.51
C CYS A 21 -2.70 -13.98 49.07
N LEU A 22 -2.80 -12.94 49.89
CA LEU A 22 -3.41 -11.66 49.51
C LEU A 22 -2.62 -10.93 48.41
N LEU A 23 -1.29 -10.99 48.44
CA LEU A 23 -0.42 -10.51 47.37
C LEU A 23 -0.58 -11.33 46.07
N ALA A 24 -0.75 -12.65 46.17
CA ALA A 24 -1.01 -13.51 45.01
C ALA A 24 -2.40 -13.26 44.39
N VAL A 25 -3.43 -12.97 45.20
CA VAL A 25 -4.78 -12.61 44.72
C VAL A 25 -4.81 -11.20 44.10
N LEU A 26 -4.05 -10.24 44.64
CA LEU A 26 -3.89 -8.90 44.04
C LEU A 26 -3.10 -8.94 42.72
N LEU A 27 -2.10 -9.83 42.60
CA LEU A 27 -1.38 -10.06 41.34
C LEU A 27 -2.21 -10.88 40.34
N PHE A 28 -3.18 -11.68 40.80
CA PHE A 28 -4.15 -12.38 39.93
C PHE A 28 -5.21 -11.42 39.34
N TRP A 29 -5.54 -10.33 40.04
CA TRP A 29 -6.40 -9.26 39.52
C TRP A 29 -5.68 -8.29 38.56
N ALA A 30 -4.35 -8.22 38.60
CA ALA A 30 -3.56 -7.38 37.70
C ALA A 30 -3.48 -7.89 36.25
N GLY A 31 -4.07 -9.06 35.98
CA GLY A 31 -4.16 -9.66 34.64
C GLY A 31 -5.42 -9.31 33.84
N MET A 32 -6.37 -8.55 34.41
CA MET A 32 -7.44 -7.95 33.61
C MET A 32 -6.84 -6.79 32.80
N ALA A 33 -6.30 -7.12 31.64
CA ALA A 33 -6.09 -6.16 30.58
C ALA A 33 -7.42 -5.42 30.36
N TRP A 34 -7.39 -4.09 30.46
CA TRP A 34 -8.57 -3.24 30.34
C TRP A 34 -9.01 -3.20 28.88
N SER A 35 -9.59 -4.30 28.38
CA SER A 35 -10.35 -4.25 27.14
C SER A 35 -11.54 -3.33 27.38
N VAL A 36 -11.76 -2.37 26.48
CA VAL A 36 -12.92 -1.47 26.61
C VAL A 36 -14.17 -2.31 26.44
N ASP A 37 -14.97 -2.45 27.49
CA ASP A 37 -16.21 -3.22 27.41
C ASP A 37 -17.20 -2.54 26.47
N TRP A 38 -17.96 -3.34 25.74
CA TRP A 38 -18.95 -2.85 24.79
C TRP A 38 -19.96 -1.89 25.44
N GLU A 39 -20.39 -2.18 26.67
CA GLU A 39 -21.35 -1.37 27.41
C GLU A 39 -20.80 0.00 27.85
N SER A 40 -19.48 0.10 28.03
CA SER A 40 -18.80 1.34 28.43
C SER A 40 -18.68 2.36 27.28
N LEU A 41 -18.98 1.93 26.05
CA LEU A 41 -18.93 2.79 24.87
C LEU A 41 -20.06 3.82 24.86
N SER A 42 -19.76 5.01 24.35
CA SER A 42 -20.77 6.05 24.14
C SER A 42 -21.89 5.53 23.23
N GLU A 43 -23.12 6.00 23.44
CA GLU A 43 -24.29 5.57 22.64
C GLU A 43 -24.09 5.80 21.14
N ASN A 44 -23.49 6.93 20.77
CA ASN A 44 -23.16 7.25 19.38
C ASN A 44 -22.11 6.30 18.78
N ASP A 45 -21.09 5.90 19.56
CA ASP A 45 -20.09 4.94 19.09
C ASP A 45 -20.68 3.53 18.96
N ARG A 46 -21.51 3.10 19.92
CA ARG A 46 -22.24 1.81 19.85
C ARG A 46 -23.16 1.74 18.63
N ARG A 47 -23.91 2.80 18.34
CA ARG A 47 -24.79 2.85 17.16
C ARG A 47 -24.02 2.72 15.85
N LEU A 48 -22.85 3.36 15.73
CA LEU A 48 -22.02 3.24 14.53
C LEU A 48 -21.36 1.86 14.41
N LEU A 49 -21.00 1.25 15.54
CA LEU A 49 -20.28 0.00 15.59
C LEU A 49 -21.20 -1.21 15.84
N GLN A 50 -22.52 -1.06 15.77
CA GLN A 50 -23.48 -2.09 16.18
C GLN A 50 -23.20 -3.46 15.55
N GLY A 51 -22.80 -3.51 14.27
CA GLY A 51 -22.43 -4.76 13.59
C GLY A 51 -21.14 -5.43 14.10
N MET A 52 -20.41 -4.79 15.01
CA MET A 52 -19.19 -5.29 15.65
C MET A 52 -19.42 -5.80 17.07
N GLU A 53 -20.61 -5.63 17.65
CA GLU A 53 -20.95 -6.01 19.03
C GLU A 53 -20.55 -7.45 19.35
N GLN A 54 -21.06 -8.41 18.58
CA GLN A 54 -20.82 -9.84 18.81
C GLN A 54 -19.34 -10.25 18.74
N ARG A 55 -18.53 -9.50 17.97
CA ARG A 55 -17.10 -9.79 17.80
C ARG A 55 -16.21 -8.88 18.64
N TRP A 56 -16.77 -7.92 19.37
CA TRP A 56 -16.03 -6.87 20.06
C TRP A 56 -15.07 -7.44 21.10
N ALA A 57 -15.53 -8.41 21.89
CA ALA A 57 -14.74 -9.13 22.89
C ALA A 57 -13.56 -9.91 22.29
N ASN A 58 -13.64 -10.29 21.00
CA ASN A 58 -12.59 -11.03 20.30
C ASN A 58 -11.59 -10.12 19.58
N LEU A 59 -11.78 -8.80 19.61
CA LEU A 59 -10.85 -7.84 19.02
C LEU A 59 -9.71 -7.55 20.00
N SER A 60 -8.48 -7.51 19.49
CA SER A 60 -7.36 -6.98 20.25
C SER A 60 -7.58 -5.50 20.61
N GLU A 61 -6.95 -5.05 21.69
CA GLU A 61 -7.01 -3.65 22.15
C GLU A 61 -6.68 -2.66 21.03
N ASN A 62 -5.65 -2.93 20.23
CA ASN A 62 -5.29 -2.08 19.09
C ASN A 62 -6.42 -2.00 18.04
N GLN A 63 -7.10 -3.12 17.78
CA GLN A 63 -8.23 -3.15 16.85
C GLN A 63 -9.42 -2.35 17.40
N GLN A 64 -9.76 -2.54 18.68
CA GLN A 64 -10.81 -1.77 19.37
C GLN A 64 -10.49 -0.27 19.30
N GLU A 65 -9.28 0.14 19.67
CA GLU A 65 -8.85 1.54 19.65
C GLU A 65 -8.89 2.15 18.23
N ARG A 66 -8.53 1.38 17.19
CA ARG A 66 -8.65 1.81 15.78
C ARG A 66 -10.10 2.04 15.37
N LEU A 67 -11.02 1.17 15.79
CA LEU A 67 -12.46 1.33 15.52
C LEU A 67 -13.02 2.55 16.25
N LEU A 68 -12.68 2.73 17.53
CA LEU A 68 -13.13 3.88 18.33
C LEU A 68 -12.62 5.21 17.75
N ARG A 69 -11.35 5.31 17.36
CA ARG A 69 -10.85 6.50 16.66
C ARG A 69 -11.60 6.75 15.34
N GLY A 70 -11.99 5.70 14.64
CA GLY A 70 -12.81 5.79 13.44
C GLY A 70 -14.21 6.35 13.73
N ALA A 71 -14.88 5.80 14.76
CA ALA A 71 -16.22 6.22 15.20
C ALA A 71 -16.23 7.67 15.68
N ARG A 72 -15.28 8.07 16.54
CA ARG A 72 -15.12 9.46 17.00
C ARG A 72 -14.93 10.42 15.84
N ARG A 73 -14.05 10.07 14.88
CA ARG A 73 -13.83 10.88 13.67
C ARG A 73 -15.08 10.99 12.80
N TRP A 74 -15.86 9.93 12.70
CA TRP A 74 -17.13 9.96 11.96
C TRP A 74 -18.18 10.85 12.65
N ASN A 75 -18.27 10.74 13.97
CA ASN A 75 -19.16 11.56 14.79
C ASN A 75 -18.81 13.05 14.70
N SER A 76 -17.53 13.41 14.62
CA SER A 76 -17.08 14.80 14.45
C SER A 76 -17.22 15.35 13.02
N MET A 77 -17.60 14.54 12.03
CA MET A 77 -17.76 15.00 10.64
C MET A 77 -19.10 15.70 10.39
N SER A 78 -19.08 16.76 9.57
CA SER A 78 -20.30 17.37 9.04
C SER A 78 -21.05 16.41 8.09
N PRO A 79 -22.35 16.63 7.81
CA PRO A 79 -23.10 15.80 6.87
C PRO A 79 -22.43 15.69 5.49
N GLU A 80 -21.87 16.79 4.99
CA GLU A 80 -21.14 16.82 3.72
C GLU A 80 -19.85 15.99 3.78
N GLN A 81 -19.08 16.12 4.86
CA GLN A 81 -17.86 15.32 5.07
C GLN A 81 -18.18 13.82 5.16
N ARG A 82 -19.28 13.45 5.83
CA ARG A 82 -19.76 12.05 5.89
C ARG A 82 -20.16 11.55 4.50
N ASN A 83 -20.86 12.36 3.70
CA ASN A 83 -21.22 12.00 2.34
C ASN A 83 -19.97 11.78 1.46
N ASN A 84 -18.99 12.68 1.54
CA ASN A 84 -17.71 12.55 0.84
C ASN A 84 -16.93 11.31 1.30
N ALA A 85 -16.93 11.00 2.59
CA ALA A 85 -16.29 9.80 3.12
C ALA A 85 -16.97 8.52 2.62
N ARG A 86 -18.31 8.48 2.59
CA ARG A 86 -19.10 7.37 2.05
C ARG A 86 -18.80 7.13 0.57
N GLN A 87 -18.82 8.17 -0.27
CA GLN A 87 -18.49 8.04 -1.68
C GLN A 87 -17.06 7.53 -1.92
N ARG A 88 -16.09 7.96 -1.10
CA ARG A 88 -14.71 7.43 -1.16
C ARG A 88 -14.65 5.97 -0.76
N PHE A 89 -15.43 5.58 0.24
CA PHE A 89 -15.50 4.19 0.71
C PHE A 89 -16.17 3.27 -0.33
N GLU A 90 -17.26 3.70 -0.96
CA GLU A 90 -17.91 2.97 -2.05
C GLU A 90 -16.96 2.77 -3.22
N ARG A 91 -16.26 3.84 -3.62
CA ARG A 91 -15.25 3.78 -4.69
C ARG A 91 -14.07 2.87 -4.33
N TRP A 92 -13.73 2.77 -3.05
CA TRP A 92 -12.72 1.83 -2.56
C TRP A 92 -13.23 0.38 -2.57
N GLN A 93 -14.49 0.15 -2.19
CA GLN A 93 -15.11 -1.18 -2.19
C GLN A 93 -15.28 -1.75 -3.60
N SER A 94 -15.54 -0.89 -4.59
CA SER A 94 -15.64 -1.30 -5.99
C SER A 94 -14.30 -1.64 -6.64
N LEU A 95 -13.16 -1.37 -5.99
CA LEU A 95 -11.85 -1.74 -6.52
C LEU A 95 -11.64 -3.26 -6.45
N PRO A 96 -11.05 -3.87 -7.51
CA PRO A 96 -10.61 -5.26 -7.46
C PRO A 96 -9.66 -5.51 -6.28
N GLN A 97 -9.69 -6.73 -5.73
CA GLN A 97 -8.88 -7.10 -4.57
C GLN A 97 -7.39 -6.80 -4.76
N GLU A 98 -6.87 -7.06 -5.95
CA GLU A 98 -5.48 -6.79 -6.31
C GLU A 98 -5.14 -5.29 -6.21
N ARG A 99 -6.02 -4.42 -6.72
CA ARG A 99 -5.85 -2.97 -6.59
C ARG A 99 -5.93 -2.49 -5.14
N ARG A 100 -6.82 -3.07 -4.34
CA ARG A 100 -6.91 -2.77 -2.90
C ARG A 100 -5.62 -3.16 -2.17
N ASN A 101 -5.04 -4.31 -2.50
CA ASN A 101 -3.77 -4.77 -1.93
C ASN A 101 -2.61 -3.85 -2.32
N GLN A 102 -2.50 -3.46 -3.59
CA GLN A 102 -1.49 -2.52 -4.08
C GLN A 102 -1.56 -1.16 -3.36
N LEU A 103 -2.77 -0.64 -3.16
CA LEU A 103 -2.97 0.62 -2.45
C LEU A 103 -2.65 0.51 -0.96
N ARG A 104 -3.02 -0.59 -0.29
CA ARG A 104 -2.63 -0.85 1.10
C ARG A 104 -1.12 -0.90 1.26
N GLU A 105 -0.43 -1.53 0.31
CA GLU A 105 1.03 -1.64 0.34
C GLU A 105 1.70 -0.30 0.10
N SER A 106 1.22 0.47 -0.88
CA SER A 106 1.68 1.83 -1.14
C SER A 106 1.47 2.73 0.09
N TYR A 107 0.35 2.57 0.79
CA TYR A 107 0.07 3.31 2.02
C TYR A 107 1.00 2.90 3.18
N ARG A 108 1.32 1.61 3.32
CA ARG A 108 2.30 1.13 4.31
C ARG A 108 3.67 1.74 4.07
N GLN A 109 4.13 1.74 2.82
CA GLN A 109 5.39 2.37 2.42
C GLN A 109 5.39 3.87 2.70
N TYR A 110 4.31 4.57 2.34
CA TYR A 110 4.15 5.99 2.65
C TYR A 110 4.20 6.28 4.15
N ARG A 111 3.53 5.47 4.98
CA ARG A 111 3.58 5.62 6.45
C ARG A 111 4.96 5.35 7.03
N ALA A 112 5.75 4.49 6.41
CA ALA A 112 7.12 4.20 6.85
C ALA A 112 8.12 5.31 6.48
N LEU A 113 7.75 6.29 5.63
CA LEU A 113 8.62 7.41 5.30
C LEU A 113 8.85 8.32 6.52
N PRO A 114 10.04 8.94 6.64
CA PRO A 114 10.32 10.00 7.62
C PRO A 114 9.34 11.18 7.47
N GLU A 115 9.03 11.89 8.56
CA GLU A 115 8.00 12.96 8.53
C GLU A 115 8.30 14.03 7.48
N GLY A 116 9.52 14.55 7.41
CA GLY A 116 9.88 15.56 6.40
C GLY A 116 9.68 15.09 4.96
N ARG A 117 9.80 13.78 4.69
CA ARG A 117 9.46 13.22 3.36
C ARG A 117 7.94 13.17 3.17
N ARG A 118 7.17 12.79 4.19
CA ARG A 118 5.70 12.81 4.14
C ARG A 118 5.14 14.21 3.93
N GLU A 119 5.72 15.22 4.60
CA GLU A 119 5.37 16.64 4.45
C GLU A 119 5.65 17.11 3.03
N SER A 120 6.84 16.86 2.48
CA SER A 120 7.17 17.25 1.10
C SER A 120 6.20 16.66 0.06
N ILE A 121 5.72 15.43 0.28
CA ILE A 121 4.72 14.80 -0.59
C ILE A 121 3.35 15.49 -0.45
N ARG A 122 2.97 15.89 0.76
CA ARG A 122 1.72 16.59 1.05
C ARG A 122 1.70 17.96 0.39
N GLU A 123 2.77 18.74 0.55
CA GLU A 123 2.95 20.05 -0.08
C GLU A 123 2.94 19.95 -1.61
N ALA A 124 3.69 18.99 -2.17
CA ALA A 124 3.69 18.76 -3.62
C ALA A 124 2.29 18.44 -4.16
N ARG A 125 1.51 17.66 -3.40
CA ARG A 125 0.12 17.32 -3.75
C ARG A 125 -0.79 18.55 -3.64
N GLU A 126 -0.67 19.35 -2.60
CA GLU A 126 -1.46 20.58 -2.42
C GLU A 126 -1.18 21.57 -3.54
N LYS A 127 0.09 21.81 -3.85
CA LYS A 127 0.50 22.65 -4.97
C LYS A 127 -0.08 22.13 -6.29
N TYR A 128 -0.01 20.82 -6.54
CA TYR A 128 -0.60 20.21 -7.72
C TYR A 128 -2.13 20.40 -7.81
N GLN A 129 -2.83 20.33 -6.67
CA GLN A 129 -4.28 20.57 -6.60
C GLN A 129 -4.67 22.04 -6.81
N GLN A 130 -3.77 22.97 -6.54
CA GLN A 130 -3.99 24.39 -6.80
C GLN A 130 -3.63 24.80 -8.23
N MET A 131 -2.84 24.00 -8.96
CA MET A 131 -2.50 24.28 -10.36
C MET A 131 -3.72 24.24 -11.29
N SER A 132 -3.71 25.11 -12.31
CA SER A 132 -4.70 25.08 -13.39
C SER A 132 -4.59 23.78 -14.22
N PRO A 133 -5.65 23.39 -14.95
CA PRO A 133 -5.61 22.24 -15.84
C PRO A 133 -4.45 22.28 -16.85
N GLU A 134 -4.15 23.45 -17.41
CA GLU A 134 -3.07 23.68 -18.37
C GLU A 134 -1.70 23.50 -17.72
N GLN A 135 -1.51 24.07 -16.53
CA GLN A 135 -0.28 23.91 -15.75
C GLN A 135 -0.03 22.43 -15.41
N ARG A 136 -1.07 21.69 -15.05
CA ARG A 136 -0.96 20.24 -14.80
C ARG A 136 -0.60 19.46 -16.06
N GLU A 137 -1.13 19.85 -17.23
CA GLU A 137 -0.80 19.19 -18.49
C GLU A 137 0.65 19.47 -18.90
N GLN A 138 1.10 20.72 -18.81
CA GLN A 138 2.50 21.08 -19.04
C GLN A 138 3.43 20.31 -18.11
N LEU A 139 3.08 20.16 -16.83
CA LEU A 139 3.84 19.35 -15.89
C LEU A 139 3.90 17.89 -16.37
N ARG A 140 2.76 17.27 -16.74
CA ARG A 140 2.73 15.90 -17.27
C ARG A 140 3.58 15.74 -18.54
N GLN A 141 3.57 16.71 -19.44
CA GLN A 141 4.39 16.70 -20.67
C GLN A 141 5.88 16.71 -20.33
N ARG A 142 6.33 17.64 -19.47
CA ARG A 142 7.73 17.68 -19.00
C ARG A 142 8.19 16.37 -18.37
N TRP A 143 7.33 15.73 -17.57
CA TRP A 143 7.63 14.41 -16.99
C TRP A 143 7.72 13.30 -18.04
N ARG A 144 6.89 13.33 -19.08
CA ARG A 144 6.94 12.37 -20.20
C ARG A 144 8.23 12.52 -20.99
N GLU A 145 8.62 13.74 -21.33
CA GLU A 145 9.86 14.06 -22.05
C GLU A 145 11.11 13.67 -21.26
N ALA A 146 11.16 14.01 -19.96
CA ALA A 146 12.27 13.63 -19.10
C ALA A 146 12.42 12.09 -18.98
N ARG A 147 11.31 11.35 -19.10
CA ARG A 147 11.30 9.89 -19.07
C ARG A 147 11.75 9.28 -20.41
N SER A 148 11.35 9.85 -21.55
CA SER A 148 11.79 9.39 -22.88
C SER A 148 13.28 9.63 -23.08
N ASP A 149 13.78 10.84 -22.77
CA ASP A 149 15.20 11.19 -22.87
C ASP A 149 16.10 10.25 -22.06
N ARG A 150 15.65 9.83 -20.86
CA ARG A 150 16.36 8.82 -20.06
C ARG A 150 16.41 7.45 -20.75
N THR A 151 15.31 7.05 -21.37
CA THR A 151 15.20 5.76 -22.06
C THR A 151 16.11 5.73 -23.29
N ASP A 152 16.16 6.83 -24.04
CA ASP A 152 16.98 6.94 -25.25
C ASP A 152 18.47 6.97 -24.93
N ARG A 153 18.88 7.64 -23.83
CA ARG A 153 20.25 7.56 -23.31
C ARG A 153 20.65 6.17 -22.84
N GLU A 154 19.71 5.40 -22.29
CA GLU A 154 19.98 4.04 -21.81
C GLU A 154 20.11 3.06 -22.99
N ARG A 155 19.30 3.22 -24.04
CA ARG A 155 19.41 2.48 -25.31
C ARG A 155 20.73 2.76 -26.03
N THR A 156 21.05 4.03 -26.25
CA THR A 156 22.30 4.46 -26.91
C THR A 156 23.58 4.07 -26.14
N ARG A 157 23.49 3.81 -24.83
CA ARG A 157 24.59 3.24 -24.04
C ARG A 157 24.73 1.72 -24.18
N GLY A 158 23.64 1.01 -24.41
CA GLY A 158 23.65 -0.45 -24.64
C GLY A 158 24.21 -0.84 -26.00
N ASP A 159 24.03 0.02 -27.01
CA ASP A 159 24.39 -0.24 -28.41
C ASP A 159 25.81 0.21 -28.79
N ARG A 160 26.65 0.64 -27.83
CA ARG A 160 28.08 0.86 -28.12
C ARG A 160 28.73 -0.50 -28.40
N PRO A 161 29.35 -0.72 -29.58
CA PRO A 161 30.06 -1.94 -29.85
C PRO A 161 31.11 -2.16 -28.76
N ARG A 162 31.14 -3.35 -28.14
CA ARG A 162 32.19 -3.77 -27.19
C ARG A 162 33.57 -3.97 -27.88
N GLY A 163 33.83 -3.26 -28.99
CA GLY A 163 35.01 -3.42 -29.84
C GLY A 163 36.19 -2.54 -29.48
N ASP A 164 35.97 -1.32 -28.96
CA ASP A 164 37.06 -0.34 -28.82
C ASP A 164 37.49 -0.11 -27.37
N ARG A 165 37.80 -1.20 -26.65
CA ARG A 165 38.65 -1.14 -25.43
C ARG A 165 40.05 -1.70 -25.69
N ARG A 166 40.58 -1.49 -26.90
CA ARG A 166 42.01 -1.64 -27.15
C ARG A 166 42.52 -0.28 -27.59
N SER A 167 43.54 0.20 -26.88
CA SER A 167 44.40 1.33 -27.24
C SER A 167 44.05 2.70 -26.64
N GLU A 168 43.99 2.82 -25.31
CA GLU A 168 44.25 4.12 -24.64
C GLU A 168 45.27 4.04 -23.49
N ASP A 169 45.95 2.90 -23.29
CA ASP A 169 47.06 2.79 -22.32
C ASP A 169 48.43 3.18 -22.91
N GLY A 170 48.47 3.79 -24.10
CA GLY A 170 49.71 3.92 -24.90
C GLY A 170 50.28 5.32 -25.11
N ALA A 171 49.68 6.41 -24.63
CA ALA A 171 50.18 7.75 -25.02
C ALA A 171 49.89 8.85 -24.00
N ARG A 172 50.36 8.70 -22.76
CA ARG A 172 50.55 9.84 -21.83
C ARG A 172 51.84 9.68 -21.01
N ARG A 173 52.97 9.71 -21.69
CA ARG A 173 54.20 10.30 -21.15
C ARG A 173 54.64 11.39 -22.13
N ASP A 174 55.07 12.49 -21.56
CA ASP A 174 55.64 13.67 -22.21
C ASP A 174 54.67 14.68 -22.83
N ARG A 175 53.99 15.42 -21.94
CA ARG A 175 53.91 16.88 -22.11
C ARG A 175 53.79 17.59 -20.77
N SER A 176 54.95 17.87 -20.19
CA SER A 176 55.18 18.99 -19.27
C SER A 176 54.82 20.31 -19.96
N GLY A 177 54.06 21.18 -19.29
CA GLY A 177 53.82 22.55 -19.76
C GLY A 177 52.46 23.14 -19.39
N GLU A 178 52.44 23.78 -18.23
CA GLU A 178 51.69 25.01 -17.94
C GLU A 178 50.15 25.02 -17.75
N ASN A 179 49.76 25.42 -16.53
CA ASN A 179 48.68 26.35 -16.18
C ASN A 179 47.24 26.12 -16.73
N ARG A 180 46.33 25.66 -15.85
CA ARG A 180 45.21 26.47 -15.29
C ARG A 180 44.30 25.72 -14.29
N PRO A 181 43.57 26.43 -13.41
CA PRO A 181 43.34 26.04 -12.02
C PRO A 181 42.11 25.15 -11.78
N ARG A 182 42.16 24.44 -10.65
CA ARG A 182 41.06 23.68 -10.04
C ARG A 182 39.92 24.62 -9.62
N GLY A 183 38.97 24.81 -10.52
CA GLY A 183 37.65 25.37 -10.20
C GLY A 183 36.75 24.29 -9.62
N ASN A 184 36.51 24.41 -8.33
CA ASN A 184 35.63 23.59 -7.50
C ASN A 184 34.24 23.41 -8.15
N ARG A 185 33.94 22.22 -8.70
CA ARG A 185 32.58 21.79 -9.00
C ARG A 185 32.19 20.73 -7.97
N LEU A 186 31.79 21.20 -6.79
CA LEU A 186 30.90 20.45 -5.90
C LEU A 186 29.63 20.15 -6.70
N ARG A 187 29.58 18.98 -7.34
CA ARG A 187 28.34 18.41 -7.85
C ARG A 187 27.59 17.92 -6.63
N GLU A 188 26.59 18.68 -6.21
CA GLU A 188 25.56 18.18 -5.32
C GLU A 188 24.97 16.89 -5.92
N ASP A 189 25.09 15.83 -5.14
CA ASP A 189 24.38 14.58 -5.33
C ASP A 189 22.87 14.85 -5.34
N ARG A 190 22.27 14.92 -6.54
CA ARG A 190 20.81 14.87 -6.66
C ARG A 190 20.34 13.49 -6.23
N PRO A 191 19.43 13.37 -5.26
CA PRO A 191 18.98 12.07 -4.78
C PRO A 191 18.20 11.37 -5.91
N ARG A 192 18.62 10.13 -6.22
CA ARG A 192 17.88 9.20 -7.07
C ARG A 192 16.48 9.06 -6.49
N GLY A 193 15.49 9.62 -7.19
CA GLY A 193 14.10 9.29 -6.99
C GLY A 193 13.92 7.79 -7.21
N ASP A 194 13.81 7.07 -6.11
CA ASP A 194 13.52 5.66 -6.08
C ASP A 194 12.15 5.44 -6.73
N ARG A 195 12.10 4.55 -7.72
CA ARG A 195 10.89 4.30 -8.49
C ARG A 195 9.95 3.54 -7.59
N THR A 196 8.73 4.04 -7.37
CA THR A 196 7.68 3.21 -6.79
C THR A 196 7.44 2.01 -7.71
N ARG A 197 7.49 0.82 -7.11
CA ARG A 197 7.34 -0.49 -7.75
C ARG A 197 6.01 -0.67 -8.53
N SER A 198 5.06 0.26 -8.41
CA SER A 198 3.77 0.24 -9.11
C SER A 198 3.89 0.44 -10.63
N ASP A 199 4.82 1.30 -11.10
CA ASP A 199 5.00 1.60 -12.53
C ASP A 199 5.53 0.39 -13.33
N ARG A 200 6.15 -0.60 -12.65
CA ARG A 200 6.61 -1.84 -13.29
C ARG A 200 5.45 -2.79 -13.62
N SER A 201 4.44 -2.89 -12.75
CA SER A 201 3.28 -3.78 -12.97
C SER A 201 2.36 -3.31 -14.12
N GLU A 202 2.33 -2.01 -14.39
CA GLU A 202 1.49 -1.44 -15.45
C GLU A 202 2.08 -1.71 -16.84
N ARG A 203 3.43 -1.75 -16.96
CA ARG A 203 4.11 -2.12 -18.21
C ARG A 203 3.95 -3.58 -18.61
N GLU A 204 3.79 -4.49 -17.65
CA GLU A 204 3.59 -5.92 -17.94
C GLU A 204 2.14 -6.23 -18.34
N GLN A 205 1.16 -5.55 -17.75
CA GLN A 205 -0.25 -5.73 -18.13
C GLN A 205 -0.59 -5.20 -19.53
N ILE A 206 0.05 -4.10 -19.96
CA ILE A 206 -0.17 -3.54 -21.31
C ILE A 206 0.46 -4.45 -22.39
N ARG A 207 1.57 -5.14 -22.09
CA ARG A 207 2.23 -6.04 -23.03
C ARG A 207 1.43 -7.34 -23.24
N GLY A 208 0.70 -7.82 -22.23
CA GLY A 208 -0.19 -8.99 -22.37
C GLY A 208 -1.50 -8.71 -23.12
N ARG A 209 -2.01 -7.48 -23.08
CA ARG A 209 -3.31 -7.14 -23.70
C ARG A 209 -3.24 -6.92 -25.21
N ARG A 210 -2.08 -6.50 -25.74
CA ARG A 210 -1.87 -6.29 -27.19
C ARG A 210 -1.73 -7.59 -28.01
N PHE A 211 -1.58 -8.75 -27.37
CA PHE A 211 -1.39 -10.02 -28.07
C PHE A 211 -2.69 -10.84 -28.30
N GLN A 212 -3.82 -10.45 -27.70
CA GLN A 212 -5.09 -11.18 -27.90
C GLN A 212 -6.02 -10.57 -28.96
N GLU A 213 -5.75 -9.35 -29.43
CA GLU A 213 -6.68 -8.59 -30.28
C GLU A 213 -6.36 -8.68 -31.79
N SER A 214 -5.40 -9.53 -32.19
CA SER A 214 -4.99 -9.72 -33.59
C SER A 214 -5.27 -11.14 -34.10
N ARG A 215 -6.44 -11.70 -33.78
CA ARG A 215 -6.98 -12.86 -34.51
C ARG A 215 -7.98 -12.35 -35.56
N PRO A 216 -7.76 -12.59 -36.86
CA PRO A 216 -8.72 -12.20 -37.88
C PRO A 216 -10.03 -13.00 -37.71
N ARG A 217 -11.17 -12.31 -37.77
CA ARG A 217 -12.50 -12.93 -37.85
C ARG A 217 -12.57 -13.68 -39.17
N ARG A 218 -12.88 -14.97 -39.10
CA ARG A 218 -13.11 -15.81 -40.27
C ARG A 218 -14.58 -15.64 -40.62
N ASP A 219 -14.86 -14.93 -41.70
CA ASP A 219 -16.22 -14.79 -42.22
C ASP A 219 -16.69 -16.16 -42.68
N ARG A 220 -17.72 -16.66 -42.00
CA ARG A 220 -18.51 -17.83 -42.34
C ARG A 220 -19.93 -17.33 -42.20
N ASP A 221 -20.63 -17.22 -43.32
CA ASP A 221 -22.08 -17.38 -43.49
C ASP A 221 -22.50 -16.79 -44.85
N THR A 222 -22.18 -17.54 -45.91
CA THR A 222 -22.91 -17.50 -47.19
C THR A 222 -23.01 -18.93 -47.67
N ASP A 223 -23.91 -19.71 -47.06
CA ASP A 223 -24.44 -20.93 -47.68
C ASP A 223 -25.71 -21.40 -46.92
N GLU A 224 -26.80 -20.65 -47.04
CA GLU A 224 -28.11 -21.11 -46.57
C GLU A 224 -29.23 -20.59 -47.47
N SER A 225 -29.04 -20.76 -48.78
CA SER A 225 -30.07 -20.51 -49.79
C SER A 225 -29.92 -21.53 -50.89
N GLN A 226 -30.27 -22.79 -50.59
CA GLN A 226 -30.62 -23.86 -51.55
C GLN A 226 -30.82 -25.19 -50.80
N LYS A 227 -31.84 -25.31 -49.94
CA LYS A 227 -32.30 -26.63 -49.45
C LYS A 227 -33.74 -26.63 -48.92
N SER A 228 -34.70 -26.13 -49.69
CA SER A 228 -36.11 -26.29 -49.35
C SER A 228 -37.05 -26.27 -50.56
N GLU A 229 -36.62 -26.81 -51.70
CA GLU A 229 -37.48 -27.02 -52.87
C GLU A 229 -37.02 -28.27 -53.64
N GLU A 230 -37.19 -29.48 -53.08
CA GLU A 230 -37.32 -30.75 -53.85
C GLU A 230 -37.54 -31.92 -52.88
N GLU A 231 -38.77 -32.11 -52.39
CA GLU A 231 -39.24 -33.45 -52.01
C GLU A 231 -40.78 -33.46 -51.95
N THR A 232 -41.39 -33.29 -53.11
CA THR A 232 -42.71 -33.86 -53.38
C THR A 232 -42.49 -34.95 -54.41
N ASP A 233 -42.64 -36.22 -54.03
CA ASP A 233 -43.35 -37.26 -54.77
C ASP A 233 -43.05 -38.63 -54.15
N GLY A 234 -44.06 -39.51 -54.05
CA GLY A 234 -43.83 -40.93 -53.83
C GLY A 234 -44.62 -41.60 -52.72
N SER A 235 -45.87 -41.95 -53.05
CA SER A 235 -46.55 -43.22 -52.72
C SER A 235 -46.75 -43.63 -51.25
N SER A 236 -47.99 -43.74 -50.77
CA SER A 236 -48.93 -44.85 -51.06
C SER A 236 -48.48 -46.16 -50.42
N GLU A 237 -49.17 -46.60 -49.37
CA GLU A 237 -49.99 -47.83 -49.37
C GLU A 237 -50.36 -48.28 -47.93
N ALA A 238 -51.61 -48.74 -47.83
CA ALA A 238 -52.22 -49.63 -46.83
C ALA A 238 -52.49 -49.12 -45.40
#